data_AF-A0A2W6UKL2-F1
#
_entry.id   AF-A0A2W6UKL2-F1
#
_cell.length_a   1.000
_cell.length_b   1.000
_cell.length_c   1.000
_cell.angle_alpha   90.00
_cell.angle_beta   90.00
_cell.angle_gamma   90.00
#
_symmetry.space_group_name_H-M   'P 1'
#
loop_
_entity.id
_entity.type
_entity.pdbx_description
1 polymer ?
#
loop_
_entity_poly.entity_id
_entity_poly.type
_entity_poly.pdbx_seq_one_letter_code
_entity_poly.pdbx_strand_id
1 'polypeptide(L)'
;MSTLTPTFLQPIPIDRHRCAATHRTPATFVKCWMRSPRSVTGAGTYAVVNWCTYRVTLHADLEHAAQQLAQLADGGCGPRCQEIHRLHVIPTGHPTAPEPPHAR
;
A
#
# COMPACT_ATOMS: atom_id res chain seq x y z
N MET A 1 -24.82 25.16 7.03
CA MET A 1 -23.55 24.45 7.26
C MET A 1 -23.53 23.24 6.36
N SER A 2 -22.94 23.36 5.18
CA SER A 2 -22.94 22.29 4.17
C SER A 2 -21.80 21.33 4.47
N THR A 3 -22.11 20.15 5.00
CA THR A 3 -21.20 19.01 5.07
C THR A 3 -20.90 18.54 3.66
N LEU A 4 -19.80 19.02 3.08
CA LEU A 4 -19.18 18.39 1.93
C LEU A 4 -18.69 17.03 2.40
N THR A 5 -19.46 15.98 2.16
CA THR A 5 -18.96 14.61 2.23
C THR A 5 -17.81 14.55 1.22
N PRO A 6 -16.54 14.39 1.64
CA PRO A 6 -15.51 14.11 0.66
C PRO A 6 -15.92 12.78 0.03
N THR A 7 -16.29 12.84 -1.25
CA THR A 7 -16.35 11.66 -2.10
C THR A 7 -14.91 11.16 -2.20
N PHE A 8 -14.44 10.49 -1.15
CA PHE A 8 -13.36 9.55 -1.24
C PHE A 8 -13.83 8.57 -2.29
N LEU A 9 -13.35 8.75 -3.52
CA LEU A 9 -13.26 7.70 -4.51
C LEU A 9 -12.78 6.48 -3.74
N GLN A 10 -13.69 5.56 -3.43
CA GLN A 10 -13.30 4.35 -2.75
C GLN A 10 -12.22 3.75 -3.63
N PRO A 11 -11.01 3.50 -3.10
CA PRO A 11 -9.95 2.96 -3.91
C PRO A 11 -10.54 1.73 -4.59
N ILE A 12 -10.45 1.67 -5.92
CA ILE A 12 -10.82 0.48 -6.68
C ILE A 12 -10.19 -0.68 -5.89
N PRO A 13 -10.96 -1.68 -5.43
CA PRO A 13 -10.38 -2.79 -4.69
C PRO A 13 -9.20 -3.28 -5.50
N ILE A 14 -8.06 -3.51 -4.84
CA ILE A 14 -6.82 -3.85 -5.54
C ILE A 14 -7.03 -5.04 -6.50
N ASP A 15 -7.94 -5.94 -6.10
CA ASP A 15 -8.40 -7.13 -6.83
C ASP A 15 -9.26 -6.84 -8.07
N ARG A 16 -9.83 -5.62 -8.19
CA ARG A 16 -10.60 -5.18 -9.36
C ARG A 16 -9.74 -4.43 -10.38
N HIS A 17 -8.46 -4.22 -10.10
CA HIS A 17 -7.56 -3.55 -11.04
C HIS A 17 -7.07 -4.54 -12.11
N ARG A 18 -7.62 -4.43 -13.33
CA ARG A 18 -7.40 -5.37 -14.44
C ARG A 18 -5.95 -5.43 -14.96
N CYS A 19 -5.08 -4.52 -14.55
CA CYS A 19 -3.69 -4.46 -15.02
C CYS A 19 -2.71 -5.28 -14.15
N ALA A 20 -3.21 -6.07 -13.18
CA ALA A 20 -2.37 -6.94 -12.33
C ALA A 20 -1.42 -7.84 -13.13
N ALA A 21 -1.90 -8.44 -14.22
CA ALA A 21 -1.09 -9.28 -15.10
C ALA A 21 -0.12 -8.49 -16.00
N THR A 22 -0.38 -7.21 -16.25
CA THR A 22 0.41 -6.35 -17.15
C THR A 22 1.64 -5.76 -16.46
N HIS A 23 1.58 -5.59 -15.13
CA HIS A 23 2.64 -4.96 -14.36
C HIS A 23 3.61 -5.99 -13.77
N ARG A 24 4.87 -5.96 -14.25
CA ARG A 24 5.92 -6.87 -13.81
C ARG A 24 6.41 -6.62 -12.39
N THR A 25 6.22 -5.41 -11.87
CA THR A 25 6.70 -5.03 -10.53
C THR A 25 5.58 -4.47 -9.65
N PRO A 26 5.58 -4.78 -8.35
CA PRO A 26 4.58 -4.26 -7.41
C PRO A 26 4.53 -2.72 -7.38
N ALA A 27 5.68 -2.06 -7.48
CA ALA A 27 5.76 -0.60 -7.50
C ALA A 27 5.07 0.01 -8.73
N THR A 28 5.23 -0.60 -9.91
CA THR A 28 4.55 -0.14 -11.13
C THR A 28 3.04 -0.38 -11.02
N PHE A 29 2.64 -1.53 -10.48
CA PHE A 29 1.23 -1.82 -10.22
C PHE A 29 0.60 -0.76 -9.30
N VAL A 30 1.25 -0.43 -8.17
CA VAL A 30 0.74 0.57 -7.23
C VAL A 30 0.60 1.94 -7.88
N LYS A 31 1.56 2.35 -8.70
CA LYS A 31 1.47 3.62 -9.45
C LYS A 31 0.27 3.63 -10.41
N CYS A 32 -0.03 2.50 -11.05
CA CYS A 32 -1.21 2.38 -11.90
C CYS A 32 -2.52 2.39 -11.07
N TRP A 33 -2.55 1.64 -9.98
CA TRP A 33 -3.71 1.51 -9.10
C TRP A 33 -4.09 2.83 -8.42
N MET A 34 -3.12 3.55 -7.85
CA MET A 34 -3.37 4.79 -7.10
C MET A 34 -3.40 6.06 -7.97
N ARG A 35 -3.25 5.93 -9.29
CA ARG A 35 -3.25 7.01 -10.31
C ARG A 35 -2.16 8.09 -10.16
N SER A 36 -1.81 8.53 -8.93
CA SER A 36 -0.75 9.50 -8.62
C SER A 36 -0.23 9.43 -7.16
N PRO A 37 0.30 8.29 -6.67
CA PRO A 37 0.87 8.25 -5.32
C PRO A 37 1.99 9.29 -5.17
N ARG A 38 2.06 9.99 -4.03
CA ARG A 38 3.10 10.99 -3.77
C ARG A 38 4.49 10.36 -3.75
N SER A 39 4.59 9.15 -3.23
CA SER A 39 5.81 8.33 -3.29
C SER A 39 5.47 6.86 -3.13
N VAL A 40 6.25 6.00 -3.78
CA VAL A 40 6.25 4.55 -3.58
C VAL A 40 7.69 4.15 -3.26
N THR A 41 7.91 3.57 -2.09
CA THR A 41 9.24 3.14 -1.62
C THR A 41 9.22 1.67 -1.20
N GLY A 42 10.39 1.05 -1.13
CA GLY A 42 10.52 -0.37 -0.77
C GLY A 42 10.26 -1.32 -1.94
N ALA A 43 10.16 -2.62 -1.63
CA ALA A 43 9.88 -3.69 -2.58
C ALA A 43 9.10 -4.82 -1.90
N GLY A 44 8.32 -5.57 -2.70
CA GLY A 44 7.56 -6.73 -2.25
C GLY A 44 6.05 -6.62 -2.49
N THR A 45 5.31 -7.65 -2.11
CA THR A 45 3.88 -7.80 -2.42
C THR A 45 2.96 -7.18 -1.39
N TYR A 46 3.47 -6.71 -0.25
CA TYR A 46 2.65 -6.10 0.79
C TYR A 46 2.80 -4.58 0.74
N ALA A 47 1.71 -3.86 0.53
CA ALA A 47 1.68 -2.41 0.46
C ALA A 47 1.01 -1.82 1.70
N VAL A 48 1.77 -1.03 2.45
CA VAL A 48 1.23 -0.15 3.49
C VAL A 48 0.94 1.20 2.86
N VAL A 49 -0.34 1.51 2.71
CA VAL A 49 -0.81 2.77 2.12
C VAL A 49 -1.16 3.75 3.23
N ASN A 50 -0.44 4.87 3.24
CA ASN A 50 -0.73 6.01 4.08
C ASN A 50 -1.56 7.02 3.30
N TRP A 51 -2.89 7.04 3.49
CA TRP A 51 -3.77 7.92 2.74
C TRP A 51 -3.65 9.39 3.15
N CYS A 52 -3.24 9.68 4.39
CA CYS A 52 -3.04 11.05 4.87
C CYS A 52 -1.91 11.78 4.12
N THR A 53 -0.85 11.07 3.73
CA THR A 53 0.28 11.64 2.97
C THR A 53 0.35 11.17 1.52
N TYR A 54 -0.57 10.28 1.13
CA TYR A 54 -0.62 9.62 -0.17
C TYR A 54 0.67 8.87 -0.52
N ARG A 55 1.30 8.25 0.49
CA ARG A 55 2.55 7.49 0.37
C ARG A 55 2.28 6.00 0.46
N VAL A 56 3.10 5.21 -0.22
CA VAL A 56 3.06 3.75 -0.16
C VAL A 56 4.45 3.22 0.17
N THR A 57 4.51 2.30 1.13
CA THR A 57 5.71 1.51 1.41
C THR A 57 5.42 0.06 1.08
N LEU A 58 6.35 -0.58 0.38
CA LEU A 58 6.27 -1.96 -0.04
C LEU A 58 7.21 -2.82 0.82
N HIS A 59 6.70 -3.98 1.24
CA HIS A 59 7.40 -4.96 2.06
C HIS A 59 7.34 -6.33 1.41
N ALA A 60 8.42 -7.10 1.58
CA ALA A 60 8.54 -8.46 1.07
C ALA A 60 7.63 -9.43 1.82
N ASP A 61 7.46 -9.22 3.13
CA ASP A 61 6.73 -10.08 4.05
C ASP A 61 5.60 -9.33 4.77
N LEU A 62 4.64 -10.11 5.27
CA LEU A 62 3.45 -9.60 5.95
C LEU A 62 3.78 -9.04 7.33
N GLU A 63 4.78 -9.60 8.02
CA GLU A 63 5.12 -9.24 9.40
C GLU A 63 5.64 -7.79 9.47
N HIS A 64 6.64 -7.43 8.65
CA HIS A 64 7.14 -6.07 8.57
C HIS A 64 6.08 -5.07 8.10
N ALA A 65 5.22 -5.47 7.15
CA ALA A 65 4.11 -4.63 6.71
C ALA A 65 3.10 -4.36 7.85
N ALA A 66 2.74 -5.39 8.61
CA ALA A 66 1.85 -5.27 9.77
C ALA A 66 2.48 -4.42 10.88
N GLN A 67 3.79 -4.61 11.15
CA GLN A 67 4.52 -3.80 12.11
C GLN A 67 4.54 -2.32 11.72
N GLN A 68 4.78 -2.00 10.45
CA GLN A 68 4.72 -0.62 9.98
C GLN A 68 3.30 -0.04 10.08
N LEU A 69 2.26 -0.83 9.78
CA LEU A 69 0.88 -0.38 9.95
C LEU A 69 0.56 -0.06 11.42
N ALA A 70 1.00 -0.92 12.36
CA ALA A 70 0.85 -0.68 13.79
C ALA A 70 1.58 0.60 14.23
N GLN A 71 2.82 0.82 13.77
CA GLN A 71 3.56 2.06 14.04
C GLN A 71 2.83 3.31 13.53
N LEU A 72 2.19 3.23 12.37
CA LEU A 72 1.38 4.34 11.82
C LEU A 72 0.08 4.57 12.59
N ALA A 73 -0.49 3.52 13.18
CA ALA A 73 -1.66 3.62 14.05
C ALA A 73 -1.29 4.24 15.40
N ASP A 74 -0.20 3.79 16.02
CA ASP A 74 0.22 4.26 17.35
C ASP A 74 0.84 5.66 17.34
N GLY A 75 1.73 5.93 16.37
CA GLY A 75 2.46 7.20 16.28
C GLY A 75 1.75 8.28 15.45
N GLY A 76 0.71 7.88 14.70
CA GLY A 76 0.11 8.72 13.66
C GLY A 76 1.08 9.06 12.52
N CYS A 77 0.56 9.71 11.48
CA CYS A 77 1.36 10.22 10.37
C CYS A 77 1.51 11.75 10.38
N GLY A 78 1.27 12.36 11.55
CA GLY A 78 1.27 13.81 11.79
C GLY A 78 -0.07 14.33 12.35
N PRO A 79 -0.17 15.64 12.61
CA PRO A 79 -1.31 16.25 13.32
C PRO A 79 -2.64 16.23 12.55
N ARG A 80 -2.64 15.79 11.28
CA ARG A 80 -3.84 15.64 10.43
C ARG A 80 -4.14 14.18 10.11
N CYS A 81 -3.61 13.25 10.91
CA CYS A 81 -3.92 11.84 10.77
C CYS A 81 -5.44 11.65 10.89
N GLN A 82 -6.01 10.92 9.93
CA GLN A 82 -7.42 10.52 9.94
C GLN A 82 -7.56 9.00 10.12
N GLU A 83 -6.46 8.34 10.54
CA GLU A 83 -6.39 6.88 10.77
C GLU A 83 -6.78 6.03 9.54
N ILE A 84 -6.76 6.65 8.37
CA ILE A 84 -6.95 6.01 7.08
C ILE A 84 -5.60 5.47 6.60
N HIS A 85 -5.13 4.41 7.25
CA HIS A 85 -3.98 3.64 6.79
C HIS A 85 -4.43 2.23 6.51
N ARG A 86 -3.93 1.60 5.44
CA ARG A 86 -4.36 0.26 5.05
C ARG A 86 -3.20 -0.58 4.56
N LEU A 87 -3.23 -1.86 4.93
CA LEU A 87 -2.37 -2.89 4.34
C LEU A 87 -3.12 -3.55 3.19
N HIS A 88 -2.45 -3.68 2.05
CA HIS A 88 -2.97 -4.33 0.86
C HIS A 88 -1.98 -5.38 0.37
N VAL A 89 -2.48 -6.52 -0.12
CA VAL A 89 -1.68 -7.48 -0.86
C VAL A 89 -1.76 -7.10 -2.34
N ILE A 90 -0.61 -6.89 -2.97
CA ILE A 90 -0.51 -6.60 -4.39
C ILE A 90 -0.57 -7.91 -5.16
N PRO A 91 -1.56 -8.08 -6.05
CA PRO A 91 -1.59 -9.21 -6.96
C PRO A 91 -0.54 -8.98 -8.05
N THR A 92 0.71 -9.39 -7.82
CA THR A 92 1.65 -9.54 -8.93
C THR A 92 1.48 -10.92 -9.53
N GLY A 93 1.26 -10.99 -10.84
CA GLY A 93 1.23 -12.26 -11.58
C GLY A 93 2.57 -13.03 -11.58
N HIS A 94 3.58 -12.50 -10.88
CA HIS A 94 4.84 -13.19 -10.63
C HIS A 94 4.84 -13.77 -9.22
N PRO A 95 5.23 -15.05 -9.06
CA PRO A 95 5.49 -15.60 -7.74
C PRO A 95 6.57 -14.73 -7.09
N THR A 96 6.25 -14.19 -5.92
CA THR A 96 7.26 -13.64 -5.01
C THR A 96 8.33 -14.71 -4.87
N ALA A 97 9.58 -14.41 -5.26
CA ALA A 97 10.67 -15.35 -5.09
C ALA A 97 10.67 -15.81 -3.62
N PRO A 98 10.81 -17.12 -3.35
CA PRO A 98 10.86 -17.61 -1.98
C PRO A 98 11.96 -16.88 -1.23
N GLU A 99 11.62 -16.40 -0.05
CA GLU A 99 12.51 -15.71 0.88
C GLU A 99 13.82 -16.49 1.02
N PRO A 100 15.00 -15.87 0.86
CA PRO A 100 16.25 -16.56 1.16
C PRO A 100 16.23 -16.94 2.65
N PRO A 101 16.60 -18.17 3.03
CA PRO A 101 16.56 -18.59 4.42
C PRO A 101 17.40 -17.62 5.25
N HIS A 102 16.77 -16.99 6.24
CA HIS A 102 17.45 -16.16 7.22
C HIS A 102 18.60 -16.97 7.84
N ALA A 103 19.83 -16.58 7.51
CA ALA A 103 21.02 -17.15 8.15
C ALA A 103 20.96 -16.80 9.64
N ARG A 104 20.89 -17.84 10.47
CA ARG A 104 20.92 -17.76 11.93
C ARG A 104 22.30 -17.39 12.45
#